data_AF-A0A4U6BS76-F1
#
_entry.id   AF-A0A4U6BS76-F1
#
_cell.length_a   1.000
_cell.length_b   1.000
_cell.length_c   1.000
_cell.angle_alpha   90.00
_cell.angle_beta   90.00
_cell.angle_gamma   90.00
#
_symmetry.space_group_name_H-M   'P 1'
#
loop_
_entity.id
_entity.type
_entity.pdbx_description
1 polymer ?
#
loop_
_entity_poly.entity_id
_entity_poly.type
_entity_poly.pdbx_seq_one_letter_code
_entity_poly.pdbx_strand_id
1 'polypeptide(L)' 'MAARDSRADVLRTDSSAKDGGPAEAASAISEVVAELAQLSRRHRLDMLAYLLDMAQLEADEFVRRRLTSGEF' A
#
# COMPACT_ATOMS: atom_id res chain seq x y z
N MET A 1 -36.25 -5.45 -30.84
CA MET A 1 -35.41 -4.22 -30.75
C MET A 1 -34.92 -4.12 -29.32
N ALA A 2 -33.61 -3.92 -29.16
CA ALA A 2 -32.76 -4.27 -28.02
C ALA A 2 -33.18 -3.72 -26.65
N ALA A 3 -33.21 -4.59 -25.62
CA ALA A 3 -33.27 -4.20 -24.22
C ALA A 3 -32.61 -5.23 -23.28
N ARG A 4 -31.56 -5.93 -23.74
CA ARG A 4 -30.80 -6.89 -22.93
C ARG A 4 -29.34 -6.97 -23.39
N ASP A 5 -28.61 -5.86 -23.37
CA ASP A 5 -27.16 -5.97 -23.55
C ASP A 5 -26.38 -4.74 -23.04
N SER A 6 -26.75 -4.20 -21.88
CA SER A 6 -26.02 -3.05 -21.29
C SER A 6 -25.79 -3.18 -19.78
N ARG A 7 -26.28 -4.26 -19.16
CA ARG A 7 -26.02 -4.56 -17.74
C ARG A 7 -24.94 -5.61 -17.52
N ALA A 8 -24.58 -6.37 -18.56
CA ALA A 8 -23.51 -7.36 -18.48
C ALA A 8 -22.11 -6.74 -18.62
N ASP A 9 -22.02 -5.52 -19.15
CA ASP A 9 -20.75 -4.82 -19.37
C ASP A 9 -20.24 -4.09 -18.11
N VAL A 10 -21.15 -3.61 -17.26
CA VAL A 10 -20.81 -2.94 -15.99
C VAL A 10 -20.21 -3.91 -14.96
N LEU A 11 -20.39 -5.22 -15.13
CA LEU A 11 -19.83 -6.27 -14.27
C LEU A 11 -18.45 -6.76 -14.71
N ARG A 12 -17.84 -6.19 -15.76
CA ARG A 12 -16.50 -6.60 -16.24
C ARG A 12 -15.34 -5.71 -15.79
N THR A 13 -15.60 -4.59 -15.10
CA THR A 13 -14.51 -3.69 -14.67
C THR A 13 -13.86 -4.05 -13.32
N ASP A 14 -14.31 -5.11 -12.64
CA ASP A 14 -13.65 -5.58 -11.40
C ASP A 14 -12.70 -6.76 -11.63
N SER A 15 -12.33 -7.02 -12.89
CA SER A 15 -11.47 -8.16 -13.26
C SER A 15 -9.97 -7.89 -13.10
N SER A 16 -9.58 -6.72 -12.59
CA SER A 16 -8.19 -6.39 -12.29
C SER A 16 -8.03 -5.56 -11.02
N ALA A 17 -8.88 -5.79 -10.02
CA ALA A 17 -8.46 -5.56 -8.64
C ALA A 17 -7.30 -6.53 -8.38
N LYS A 18 -6.09 -6.14 -8.83
CA LYS A 18 -4.86 -6.78 -8.37
C LYS A 18 -4.95 -6.74 -6.86
N ASP A 19 -4.75 -7.87 -6.21
CA ASP A 19 -4.97 -8.13 -4.78
C ASP A 19 -4.10 -7.26 -3.85
N GLY A 20 -3.55 -6.14 -4.31
CA GLY A 20 -2.55 -5.36 -3.61
C GLY A 20 -1.34 -6.22 -3.35
N GLY A 21 -0.57 -6.55 -4.40
CA GLY A 21 0.58 -7.44 -4.27
C GLY A 21 1.55 -6.96 -3.17
N PRO A 22 2.49 -7.80 -2.71
CA PRO A 22 3.32 -7.48 -1.53
C PRO A 22 4.02 -6.11 -1.56
N ALA A 23 4.36 -5.59 -2.74
CA ALA A 23 4.94 -4.26 -2.91
C ALA A 23 3.92 -3.13 -2.63
N GLU A 24 2.66 -3.29 -3.03
CA GLU A 24 1.58 -2.33 -2.77
C GLU A 24 1.22 -2.33 -1.28
N ALA A 25 1.15 -3.52 -0.66
CA ALA A 25 0.99 -3.63 0.79
C ALA A 25 2.13 -2.95 1.55
N ALA A 26 3.39 -3.15 1.14
CA ALA A 26 4.54 -2.49 1.74
C ALA A 26 4.49 -0.96 1.55
N SER A 27 4.06 -0.47 0.38
CA SER A 27 3.88 0.96 0.14
C SER A 27 2.80 1.56 1.06
N ALA A 28 1.66 0.88 1.22
CA ALA A 28 0.59 1.33 2.11
C ALA A 28 1.06 1.33 3.59
N ILE A 29 1.83 0.32 4.00
CA ILE A 29 2.43 0.29 5.34
C ILE A 29 3.34 1.49 5.54
N SER A 30 4.24 1.77 4.59
CA SER A 30 5.18 2.91 4.66
C SER A 30 4.44 4.24 4.89
N GLU A 31 3.35 4.47 4.16
CA GLU A 31 2.52 5.67 4.32
C GLU A 31 1.89 5.76 5.71
N VAL A 32 1.24 4.69 6.17
CA VAL A 32 0.56 4.66 7.47
C VAL A 32 1.56 4.85 8.63
N VAL A 33 2.72 4.20 8.59
CA VAL A 33 3.71 4.33 9.67
C VAL A 33 4.33 5.72 9.73
N ALA A 34 4.46 6.41 8.59
CA ALA A 34 4.94 7.79 8.56
C ALA A 34 3.99 8.74 9.31
N GLU A 35 2.67 8.59 9.10
CA GLU A 35 1.65 9.36 9.83
C GLU A 35 1.67 9.06 11.33
N LEU A 36 1.76 7.78 11.70
CA LEU A 36 1.84 7.36 13.10
C LEU A 36 3.13 7.85 13.78
N ALA A 37 4.24 7.89 13.05
CA ALA A 37 5.50 8.42 13.58
C ALA A 37 5.36 9.91 13.87
N GLN A 38 4.68 10.66 13.01
CA GLN A 38 4.42 12.09 13.24
C GLN A 38 3.53 12.30 14.46
N LEU A 39 2.47 11.49 14.62
CA LEU A 39 1.61 11.52 15.80
C LEU A 39 2.38 11.18 17.08
N SER A 40 3.24 10.16 17.03
CA SER A 40 4.08 9.75 18.17
C SER A 40 5.01 10.86 18.64
N ARG A 41 5.65 11.59 17.72
CA ARG A 41 6.49 12.76 18.04
C ARG A 41 5.68 13.88 18.69
N ARG A 42 4.46 14.16 18.21
CA ARG A 42 3.57 15.17 18.81
C ARG A 42 3.23 14.85 20.27
N HIS A 43 3.12 13.57 20.60
CA HIS A 43 2.84 13.10 21.96
C HIS A 43 4.09 12.75 22.78
N ARG A 44 5.30 13.05 22.28
CA ARG A 44 6.60 12.75 22.93
C ARG A 44 6.80 11.26 23.25
N LEU A 45 6.30 10.39 22.37
CA LEU A 45 6.49 8.95 22.44
C LEU A 45 7.74 8.56 21.63
N ASP A 46 8.91 8.97 22.11
CA ASP A 46 10.14 8.97 21.30
C ASP A 46 10.57 7.56 20.85
N MET A 47 10.49 6.56 21.74
CA MET A 47 10.79 5.18 21.39
C MET A 47 9.82 4.61 20.35
N LEU A 48 8.54 4.97 20.42
CA LEU A 48 7.54 4.55 19.43
C LEU A 48 7.80 5.21 18.08
N ALA A 49 8.09 6.51 18.06
CA ALA A 49 8.46 7.23 16.84
C ALA A 49 9.70 6.59 16.17
N TYR A 50 10.72 6.25 16.97
CA TYR A 50 11.91 5.57 16.46
C TYR A 50 11.59 4.21 15.82
N LEU A 51 10.77 3.37 16.47
CA LEU A 51 10.38 2.08 15.91
C LEU A 51 9.57 2.22 14.61
N LEU A 52 8.69 3.23 14.54
CA LEU A 52 7.90 3.51 13.34
C LEU A 52 8.78 4.01 12.18
N ASP A 53 9.80 4.83 12.47
CA ASP A 53 10.78 5.25 11.46
C ASP A 53 11.57 4.05 10.91
N MET A 54 11.94 3.09 11.77
CA MET A 54 12.59 1.85 11.33
C MET A 54 11.65 0.99 10.47
N ALA A 55 10.38 0.89 10.86
CA ALA A 55 9.38 0.17 10.08
C ALA A 55 9.14 0.80 8.70
N GLN A 56 9.16 2.14 8.61
CA GLN A 56 9.05 2.86 7.35
C GLN A 56 10.23 2.54 6.43
N LEU A 57 11.45 2.59 6.97
CA LEU A 57 12.68 2.28 6.24
C LEU A 57 12.65 0.85 5.66
N GLU A 58 12.22 -0.13 6.45
CA GLU A 58 12.12 -1.53 6.01
C GLU A 58 11.06 -1.71 4.91
N ALA A 59 9.90 -1.06 5.04
CA ALA A 59 8.83 -1.10 4.04
C ALA A 59 9.29 -0.48 2.71
N ASP A 60 9.95 0.67 2.76
CA ASP A 60 10.54 1.32 1.59
C ASP A 60 11.62 0.46 0.93
N GLU A 61 12.47 -0.20 1.74
CA GLU A 61 13.51 -1.09 1.23
C GLU A 61 12.89 -2.32 0.55
N PHE A 62 11.84 -2.89 1.12
CA PHE A 62 11.11 -4.01 0.51
C PHE A 62 10.60 -3.65 -0.90
N VAL A 63 9.97 -2.48 -1.04
CA VAL A 63 9.50 -1.98 -2.36
C VAL A 63 10.67 -1.80 -3.32
N ARG A 64 11.76 -1.15 -2.88
CA ARG A 64 12.97 -0.96 -3.71
C ARG A 64 13.55 -2.29 -4.18
N ARG A 65 13.69 -3.26 -3.27
CA ARG A 65 14.22 -4.60 -3.60
C ARG A 65 13.34 -5.27 -4.66
N ARG A 66 12.02 -5.19 -4.53
CA ARG A 66 11.09 -5.73 -5.53
C ARG A 66 11.21 -5.06 -6.90
N LEU A 67 11.38 -3.75 -6.95
CA LEU A 67 11.63 -3.01 -8.20
C LEU A 67 12.97 -3.41 -8.84
N THR A 68 14.01 -3.64 -8.04
CA THR A 68 15.35 -4.01 -8.54
C THR A 68 15.48 -5.49 -8.91
N SER A 69 14.69 -6.38 -8.29
CA SER A 69 14.75 -7.83 -8.55
C SER A 69 14.00 -8.27 -9.81
N GLY A 70 13.31 -7.36 -10.51
CA GLY A 70 12.74 -7.65 -11.84
C GLY A 70 11.61 -8.70 -11.84
N GLU A 71 10.93 -8.91 -10.71
CA GLU A 71 9.74 -9.76 -10.68
C GLU A 71 8.51 -8.91 -11.01
N PHE A 72 8.17 -8.86 -12.31
CA PHE A 72 6.96 -8.24 -12.87
C PHE A 72 5.90 -9.29 -13.19
#